data_AF-A0A0C2D449-F1
#
_entry.id   AF-A0A0C2D449-F1
#
_cell.length_a   1.000
_cell.length_b   1.000
_cell.length_c   1.000
_cell.angle_alpha   90.00
_cell.angle_beta   90.00
_cell.angle_gamma   90.00
#
_symmetry.space_group_name_H-M   'P 1'
#
loop_
_entity.id
_entity.type
_entity.pdbx_description
1 polymer ?
#
loop_
_entity_poly.entity_id
_entity_poly.type
_entity_poly.pdbx_seq_one_letter_code
_entity_poly.pdbx_strand_id
1 'polypeptide(L)'
;MPAPLSESLLHGRPAPVDRRPSSPWAYSLWGILAVSVFVLYHVSVLLVWNSPGVSLAKNFHDSFLKQVKGHEYFRGTNNTQGWDMFAPNPTKVNAFVHVFVTDKDGVLWDFEQDIWEEDRYPYFFYDRRGKINRRIDGKKHFQRIYGAWVCREWERQNGGEAAISVSFVRRWTTVPEPAEVLAKGGWNQWEAPAKQLEQETITCKTVSQGQLPNELRERYGLDLIDEEKGFRAIREKTWWSVREAERVKAEKAAKAEAAKAKRAGQSPGQL
;
A
#
# COMPACT_ATOMS: atom_id res chain seq x y z
N MET A 1 36.01 -4.32 48.43
CA MET A 1 35.79 -3.64 47.13
C MET A 1 34.28 -3.49 46.96
N PRO A 2 33.76 -2.32 46.55
CA PRO A 2 32.33 -2.17 46.32
C PRO A 2 31.88 -3.16 45.24
N ALA A 3 30.73 -3.79 45.43
CA ALA A 3 30.15 -4.70 44.45
C ALA A 3 29.93 -3.97 43.11
N PRO A 4 30.06 -4.66 41.96
CA PRO A 4 29.79 -4.06 40.66
C PRO A 4 28.37 -3.50 40.61
N LEU A 5 28.22 -2.33 39.96
CA LEU A 5 26.98 -1.55 39.93
C LEU A 5 25.76 -2.40 39.54
N SER A 6 25.93 -3.31 38.57
CA SER A 6 24.88 -4.23 38.10
C SER A 6 24.33 -5.13 39.22
N GLU A 7 25.20 -5.64 40.08
CA GLU A 7 24.83 -6.53 41.18
C GLU A 7 24.16 -5.74 42.31
N SER A 8 24.62 -4.50 42.55
CA SER A 8 23.99 -3.58 43.51
C SER A 8 22.59 -3.11 43.10
N LEU A 9 22.32 -3.02 41.79
CA LEU A 9 21.00 -2.62 41.27
C LEU A 9 20.00 -3.79 41.27
N LEU A 10 20.46 -5.02 41.09
CA LEU A 10 19.60 -6.21 41.01
C LEU A 10 19.29 -6.81 42.38
N HIS A 11 20.24 -6.77 43.31
CA HIS A 11 20.12 -7.45 44.61
C HIS A 11 20.29 -6.51 45.82
N GLY A 12 20.55 -5.23 45.59
CA GLY A 12 20.60 -4.23 46.66
C GLY A 12 19.24 -4.00 47.28
N ARG A 13 19.23 -3.64 48.58
CA ARG A 13 18.01 -3.09 49.21
C ARG A 13 17.58 -1.86 48.41
N PRO A 14 16.30 -1.73 48.03
CA PRO A 14 15.83 -0.54 47.34
C PRO A 14 16.18 0.67 48.18
N ALA A 15 16.86 1.65 47.57
CA ALA A 15 17.18 2.88 48.26
C ALA A 15 15.88 3.47 48.83
N PRO A 16 15.85 3.91 50.11
CA PRO A 16 14.68 4.58 50.66
C PRO A 16 14.42 5.82 49.80
N VAL A 17 13.42 5.74 48.94
CA VAL A 17 12.95 6.89 48.17
C VAL A 17 12.13 7.70 49.16
N ASP A 18 12.65 8.84 49.59
CA ASP A 18 11.83 9.83 50.28
C ASP A 18 10.58 10.02 49.43
N ARG A 19 9.40 9.78 50.02
CA ARG A 19 8.13 10.04 49.32
C ARG A 19 8.20 11.50 48.91
N ARG A 20 8.42 11.76 47.61
CA ARG A 20 8.26 13.10 47.05
C ARG A 20 6.92 13.60 47.58
N PRO A 21 6.84 14.82 48.14
CA PRO A 21 5.56 15.37 48.53
C PRO A 21 4.65 15.17 47.32
N SER A 22 3.58 14.40 47.51
CA SER A 22 2.64 14.10 46.44
C SER A 22 2.17 15.44 45.92
N SER A 23 2.64 15.84 44.73
CA SER A 23 2.10 17.03 44.09
C SER A 23 0.60 16.78 44.03
N PRO A 24 -0.24 17.62 44.65
CA PRO A 24 -1.67 17.33 44.77
C PRO A 24 -2.32 17.19 43.40
N TRP A 25 -1.69 17.72 42.34
CA TRP A 25 -2.05 17.52 40.96
C TRP A 25 -0.79 17.39 40.09
N ALA A 26 -0.80 16.48 39.11
CA ALA A 26 0.29 16.36 38.12
C ALA A 26 0.40 17.59 37.21
N TYR A 27 -0.65 18.43 37.18
CA TYR A 27 -0.76 19.63 36.37
C TYR A 27 -1.23 20.81 37.23
N SER A 28 -0.83 22.02 36.87
CA SER A 28 -1.37 23.24 37.49
C SER A 28 -2.88 23.36 37.21
N LEU A 29 -3.59 24.20 37.96
CA LEU A 29 -5.02 24.49 37.72
C LEU A 29 -5.28 24.93 36.27
N TRP A 30 -4.34 25.65 35.66
CA TRP A 30 -4.39 26.02 34.25
C TRP A 30 -4.28 24.81 33.30
N GLY A 31 -3.43 23.84 33.64
CA GLY A 31 -3.35 22.59 32.88
C GLY A 31 -4.64 21.76 32.98
N ILE A 32 -5.22 21.67 34.18
CA ILE A 32 -6.51 21.01 34.41
C ILE A 32 -7.61 21.71 33.59
N LEU A 33 -7.66 23.05 33.62
CA LEU A 33 -8.62 23.84 32.85
C LEU A 33 -8.47 23.60 31.35
N ALA A 34 -7.24 23.70 30.82
CA ALA A 34 -6.97 23.50 29.40
C ALA A 34 -7.38 22.09 28.91
N VAL A 35 -7.02 21.06 29.67
CA VAL A 35 -7.40 19.67 29.36
C VAL A 35 -8.92 19.49 29.47
N SER A 36 -9.56 20.07 30.48
CA SER A 36 -11.01 19.96 30.67
C SER A 36 -11.79 20.60 29.52
N VAL A 37 -11.35 21.78 29.05
CA VAL A 37 -11.92 22.44 27.87
C VAL A 37 -11.73 21.60 26.62
N PHE A 38 -10.55 21.00 26.43
CA PHE A 38 -10.29 20.11 25.30
C PHE A 38 -11.17 18.86 25.34
N VAL A 39 -11.31 18.21 26.50
CA VAL A 39 -12.16 17.03 26.67
C VAL A 39 -13.61 17.39 26.40
N LEU A 40 -14.10 18.50 26.93
CA LEU A 40 -15.47 18.96 26.71
C LEU A 40 -15.72 19.27 25.22
N TYR A 41 -14.77 19.91 24.55
CA TYR A 41 -14.81 20.14 23.10
C TYR A 41 -14.88 18.80 22.33
N HIS A 42 -13.96 17.88 22.60
CA HIS A 42 -13.89 16.59 21.92
C HIS A 42 -15.17 15.78 22.12
N VAL A 43 -15.67 15.67 23.36
CA VAL A 43 -16.91 14.95 23.68
C VAL A 43 -18.11 15.59 22.98
N SER A 44 -18.20 16.92 22.96
CA SER A 44 -19.31 17.61 22.28
C SER A 44 -19.30 17.37 20.77
N VAL A 45 -18.13 17.45 20.13
CA VAL A 45 -17.99 17.13 18.71
C VAL A 45 -18.30 15.66 18.46
N LEU A 46 -17.81 14.74 19.29
CA LEU A 46 -18.04 13.30 19.16
C LEU A 46 -19.53 12.95 19.25
N LEU A 47 -20.25 13.52 20.21
CA LEU A 47 -21.68 13.28 20.40
C LEU A 47 -22.48 13.78 19.18
N VAL A 48 -22.20 15.00 18.72
CA VAL A 48 -22.91 15.54 17.54
C VAL A 48 -22.50 14.79 16.27
N TRP A 49 -21.23 14.42 16.11
CA TRP A 49 -20.74 13.63 14.97
C TRP A 49 -21.46 12.29 14.81
N ASN A 50 -21.74 11.61 15.94
CA ASN A 50 -22.47 10.35 15.95
C ASN A 50 -24.00 10.51 15.98
N SER A 51 -24.50 11.74 16.08
CA SER A 51 -25.93 12.00 16.00
C SER A 51 -26.41 11.91 14.55
N PRO A 52 -27.67 11.49 14.29
CA PRO A 52 -28.17 11.35 12.92
C PRO A 52 -28.15 12.71 12.20
N GLY A 53 -27.38 12.82 11.11
CA GLY A 53 -27.40 13.97 10.19
C GLY A 53 -28.64 14.04 9.30
N VAL A 54 -29.70 13.30 9.63
CA VAL A 54 -30.94 13.18 8.87
C VAL A 54 -32.14 13.62 9.71
N SER A 55 -33.22 14.06 9.05
CA SER A 55 -34.46 14.47 9.70
C SER A 55 -34.30 15.70 10.64
N LEU A 56 -35.07 15.77 11.72
CA LEU A 56 -35.24 16.91 12.63
C LEU A 56 -33.92 17.47 13.22
N ALA A 57 -32.88 16.64 13.35
CA ALA A 57 -31.60 17.03 13.92
C ALA A 57 -30.60 17.61 12.90
N LYS A 58 -30.89 17.54 11.60
CA LYS A 58 -29.94 17.91 10.53
C LYS A 58 -29.42 19.34 10.66
N ASN A 59 -30.32 20.31 10.86
CA ASN A 59 -29.92 21.72 10.94
C ASN A 59 -29.04 22.01 12.16
N PHE A 60 -29.30 21.34 13.29
CA PHE A 60 -28.48 21.45 14.48
C PHE A 60 -27.12 20.77 14.27
N HIS A 61 -27.11 19.56 13.73
CA HIS A 61 -25.91 18.79 13.41
C HIS A 61 -24.95 19.58 12.50
N ASP A 62 -25.44 20.05 11.36
CA ASP A 62 -24.64 20.77 10.37
C ASP A 62 -24.16 22.13 10.92
N SER A 63 -25.04 22.86 11.60
CA SER A 63 -24.71 24.17 12.17
C SER A 63 -23.66 24.05 13.28
N PHE A 64 -23.83 23.11 14.21
CA PHE A 64 -22.91 22.89 15.31
C PHE A 64 -21.52 22.49 14.80
N LEU A 65 -21.43 21.45 13.95
CA LEU A 65 -20.15 20.96 13.42
C LEU A 65 -19.42 22.02 12.59
N LYS A 66 -20.15 22.88 11.88
CA LYS A 66 -19.54 24.00 11.15
C LYS A 66 -19.01 25.08 12.08
N GLN A 67 -19.76 25.48 13.11
CA GLN A 67 -19.36 26.53 14.04
C GLN A 67 -18.12 26.15 14.85
N VAL A 68 -18.05 24.90 15.32
CA VAL A 68 -16.95 24.41 16.16
C VAL A 68 -15.80 23.80 15.35
N LYS A 69 -15.84 23.91 14.01
CA LYS A 69 -14.89 23.28 13.08
C LYS A 69 -14.71 21.77 13.32
N GLY A 70 -15.80 21.10 13.68
CA GLY A 70 -15.81 19.67 14.02
C GLY A 70 -15.39 18.80 12.84
N HIS A 71 -15.75 19.16 11.60
CA HIS A 71 -15.35 18.42 10.41
C HIS A 71 -13.85 18.47 10.15
N GLU A 72 -13.23 19.64 10.27
CA GLU A 72 -11.79 19.81 10.11
C GLU A 72 -11.04 19.12 11.24
N TYR A 73 -11.52 19.24 12.48
CA TYR A 73 -10.93 18.58 13.64
C TYR A 73 -10.96 17.05 13.52
N PHE A 74 -12.11 16.43 13.24
CA PHE A 74 -12.22 14.97 13.13
C PHE A 74 -11.45 14.41 11.92
N ARG A 75 -11.47 15.11 10.78
CA ARG A 75 -10.66 14.70 9.61
C ARG A 75 -9.17 14.86 9.88
N GLY A 76 -8.75 15.97 10.47
CA GLY A 76 -7.33 16.24 10.78
C GLY A 76 -6.74 15.30 11.82
N THR A 77 -7.58 14.82 12.75
CA THR A 77 -7.19 13.85 13.79
C THR A 77 -7.49 12.40 13.41
N ASN A 78 -8.00 12.13 12.20
CA ASN A 78 -8.41 10.81 11.73
C ASN A 78 -9.41 10.09 12.66
N ASN A 79 -10.28 10.84 13.36
CA ASN A 79 -11.35 10.30 14.19
C ASN A 79 -12.62 9.93 13.39
N THR A 80 -12.59 10.08 12.06
CA THR A 80 -13.67 9.65 11.19
C THR A 80 -13.66 8.13 11.03
N GLN A 81 -14.45 7.42 11.84
CA GLN A 81 -14.72 6.01 11.62
C GLN A 81 -16.10 5.84 10.97
N GLY A 82 -16.15 5.06 9.89
CA GLY A 82 -17.41 4.70 9.26
C GLY A 82 -18.09 3.56 10.03
N TRP A 83 -19.42 3.54 10.04
CA TRP A 83 -20.21 2.41 10.56
C TRP A 83 -19.90 1.08 9.85
N ASP A 84 -19.41 1.15 8.62
CA ASP A 84 -18.93 0.01 7.83
C ASP A 84 -17.76 -0.75 8.49
N MET A 85 -17.11 -0.15 9.51
CA MET A 85 -16.08 -0.81 10.31
C MET A 85 -16.69 -1.77 11.36
N PHE A 86 -17.90 -1.49 11.85
CA PHE A 86 -18.58 -2.27 12.91
C PHE A 86 -19.52 -3.34 12.36
N ALA A 87 -20.04 -3.13 11.14
CA ALA A 87 -20.80 -4.13 10.41
C ALA A 87 -20.23 -4.25 8.98
N PRO A 88 -18.98 -4.73 8.83
CA PRO A 88 -18.43 -4.96 7.50
C PRO A 88 -19.33 -5.99 6.81
N ASN A 89 -19.94 -5.60 5.69
CA ASN A 89 -20.58 -6.56 4.80
C ASN A 89 -19.44 -7.21 3.99
N PRO A 90 -18.97 -8.42 4.35
CA PRO A 90 -17.87 -9.03 3.64
C PRO A 90 -18.27 -9.22 2.19
N THR A 91 -17.31 -9.05 1.28
CA THR A 91 -17.55 -9.36 -0.13
C THR A 91 -17.94 -10.84 -0.23
N LYS A 92 -19.10 -11.13 -0.84
CA LYS A 92 -19.55 -12.49 -1.15
C LYS A 92 -18.75 -13.12 -2.31
N VAL A 93 -17.47 -12.78 -2.45
CA VAL A 93 -16.60 -13.24 -3.52
C VAL A 93 -15.27 -13.65 -2.91
N ASN A 94 -14.90 -14.91 -3.10
CA ASN A 94 -13.58 -15.41 -2.78
C ASN A 94 -12.74 -15.34 -4.05
N ALA A 95 -11.80 -14.40 -4.09
CA ALA A 95 -10.93 -14.18 -5.24
C ALA A 95 -9.47 -14.52 -4.90
N PHE A 96 -8.80 -15.14 -5.87
CA PHE A 96 -7.41 -15.58 -5.82
C PHE A 96 -6.72 -15.22 -7.13
N VAL A 97 -5.43 -14.98 -7.08
CA VAL A 97 -4.64 -14.66 -8.27
C VAL A 97 -3.61 -15.76 -8.47
N HIS A 98 -3.73 -16.50 -9.57
CA HIS A 98 -2.70 -17.40 -10.07
C HIS A 98 -1.66 -16.58 -10.83
N VAL A 99 -0.42 -17.01 -10.70
CA VAL A 99 0.72 -16.34 -11.34
C VAL A 99 1.41 -17.36 -12.21
N PHE A 100 1.30 -17.17 -13.52
CA PHE A 100 1.95 -18.04 -14.49
C PHE A 100 3.20 -17.38 -15.06
N VAL A 101 4.21 -18.19 -15.32
CA VAL A 101 5.46 -17.78 -15.94
C VAL A 101 5.58 -18.49 -17.28
N THR A 102 5.77 -17.73 -18.35
CA THR A 102 6.09 -18.25 -19.67
C THR A 102 7.60 -18.31 -19.81
N ASP A 103 8.14 -19.52 -19.90
CA ASP A 103 9.57 -19.76 -20.03
C ASP A 103 10.10 -19.38 -21.43
N LYS A 104 11.43 -19.40 -21.63
CA LYS A 104 12.10 -19.12 -22.91
C LYS A 104 11.59 -19.99 -24.06
N ASP A 105 11.19 -21.22 -23.75
CA ASP A 105 10.68 -22.21 -24.70
C ASP A 105 9.17 -22.02 -24.99
N GLY A 106 8.54 -21.03 -24.35
CA GLY A 106 7.11 -20.75 -24.50
C GLY A 106 6.20 -21.63 -23.64
N VAL A 107 6.77 -22.49 -22.79
CA VAL A 107 6.00 -23.34 -21.86
C VAL A 107 5.46 -22.49 -20.72
N LEU A 108 4.18 -22.70 -20.38
CA LEU A 108 3.52 -22.03 -19.26
C LEU A 108 3.69 -22.85 -17.98
N TRP A 109 4.31 -22.23 -16.98
CA TRP A 109 4.51 -22.80 -15.65
C TRP A 109 3.64 -22.09 -14.64
N ASP A 110 3.01 -22.83 -13.74
CA ASP A 110 2.44 -22.24 -12.52
C ASP A 110 3.59 -21.91 -11.57
N PHE A 111 3.59 -20.69 -11.03
CA PHE A 111 4.59 -20.25 -10.07
C PHE A 111 4.30 -20.75 -8.65
N GLU A 112 3.14 -21.39 -8.43
CA GLU A 112 2.75 -22.08 -7.18
C GLU A 112 2.84 -21.16 -5.95
N GLN A 113 2.56 -19.86 -6.12
CA GLN A 113 2.57 -18.87 -5.03
C GLN A 113 1.16 -18.47 -4.58
N ASP A 114 0.13 -18.96 -5.26
CA ASP A 114 -1.24 -18.69 -4.87
C ASP A 114 -1.68 -19.60 -3.71
N ILE A 115 -2.82 -19.26 -3.13
CA ILE A 115 -3.36 -19.91 -1.93
C ILE A 115 -4.58 -20.75 -2.34
N TRP A 116 -4.80 -20.93 -3.64
CA TRP A 116 -5.88 -21.77 -4.12
C TRP A 116 -5.56 -23.22 -3.73
N GLU A 117 -6.58 -23.95 -3.27
CA GLU A 117 -6.52 -25.31 -2.74
C GLU A 117 -5.65 -25.50 -1.47
N GLU A 118 -4.90 -24.50 -1.03
CA GLU A 118 -4.24 -24.49 0.28
C GLU A 118 -5.18 -23.98 1.38
N ASP A 119 -5.81 -24.89 2.12
CA ASP A 119 -6.67 -24.55 3.25
C ASP A 119 -5.85 -24.18 4.50
N ARG A 120 -5.24 -22.99 4.49
CA ARG A 120 -4.50 -22.44 5.64
C ARG A 120 -5.41 -21.69 6.64
N TYR A 121 -6.71 -21.99 6.68
CA TYR A 121 -7.63 -21.43 7.67
C TYR A 121 -7.65 -22.27 8.96
N PRO A 122 -7.67 -21.64 10.15
CA PRO A 122 -7.60 -20.21 10.42
C PRO A 122 -6.17 -19.65 10.41
N TYR A 123 -5.97 -18.52 9.74
CA TYR A 123 -4.71 -17.76 9.82
C TYR A 123 -4.57 -17.12 11.20
N PHE A 124 -3.94 -17.81 12.14
CA PHE A 124 -3.53 -17.18 13.41
C PHE A 124 -2.39 -16.16 13.19
N PHE A 125 -1.59 -16.38 12.16
CA PHE A 125 -0.48 -15.49 11.78
C PHE A 125 -0.64 -15.06 10.33
N TYR A 126 -0.63 -13.75 10.11
CA TYR A 126 -0.60 -13.19 8.77
C TYR A 126 0.77 -13.44 8.15
N ASP A 127 0.83 -14.30 7.14
CA ASP A 127 2.06 -14.51 6.39
C ASP A 127 2.24 -13.42 5.32
N ARG A 128 3.50 -13.20 4.93
CA ARG A 128 3.82 -12.18 3.92
C ARG A 128 3.24 -12.54 2.56
N ARG A 129 3.16 -13.84 2.22
CA ARG A 129 2.62 -14.33 0.95
C ARG A 129 1.12 -14.08 0.84
N GLY A 130 0.34 -14.40 1.87
CA GLY A 130 -1.09 -14.07 1.95
C GLY A 130 -1.38 -12.58 1.78
N LYS A 131 -0.54 -11.74 2.41
CA LYS A 131 -0.64 -10.28 2.24
C LYS A 131 -0.38 -9.83 0.80
N ILE A 132 0.59 -10.44 0.12
CA ILE A 132 0.90 -10.11 -1.29
C ILE A 132 -0.25 -10.55 -2.19
N ASN A 133 -0.74 -11.79 -2.06
CA ASN A 133 -1.82 -12.31 -2.91
C ASN A 133 -3.09 -11.43 -2.84
N ARG A 134 -3.48 -11.00 -1.64
CA ARG A 134 -4.58 -10.05 -1.43
C ARG A 134 -4.33 -8.65 -2.02
N ARG A 135 -3.07 -8.25 -2.19
CA ARG A 135 -2.69 -6.91 -2.70
C ARG A 135 -2.56 -6.88 -4.21
N ILE A 136 -2.24 -8.00 -4.86
CA ILE A 136 -2.12 -8.08 -6.31
C ILE A 136 -3.47 -8.21 -7.01
N ASP A 137 -4.54 -8.69 -6.35
CA ASP A 137 -5.87 -8.80 -6.98
C ASP A 137 -6.39 -7.45 -7.49
N GLY A 138 -6.56 -7.35 -8.82
CA GLY A 138 -7.15 -6.21 -9.51
C GLY A 138 -6.30 -4.95 -9.51
N LYS A 139 -5.07 -4.99 -8.97
CA LYS A 139 -4.21 -3.81 -8.80
C LYS A 139 -2.97 -3.89 -9.69
N LYS A 140 -3.10 -3.34 -10.90
CA LYS A 140 -2.05 -3.33 -11.95
C LYS A 140 -0.68 -2.87 -11.46
N HIS A 141 -0.60 -1.82 -10.64
CA HIS A 141 0.69 -1.32 -10.15
C HIS A 141 1.39 -2.32 -9.22
N PHE A 142 0.65 -3.01 -8.35
CA PHE A 142 1.22 -4.08 -7.51
C PHE A 142 1.61 -5.29 -8.34
N GLN A 143 0.77 -5.68 -9.31
CA GLN A 143 1.08 -6.75 -10.25
C GLN A 143 2.38 -6.46 -11.00
N ARG A 144 2.58 -5.23 -11.47
CA ARG A 144 3.82 -4.83 -12.17
C ARG A 144 5.07 -5.01 -11.31
N ILE A 145 5.03 -4.57 -10.06
CA ILE A 145 6.16 -4.69 -9.14
C ILE A 145 6.40 -6.15 -8.76
N TYR A 146 5.33 -6.88 -8.48
CA TYR A 146 5.41 -8.29 -8.10
C TYR A 146 5.89 -9.15 -9.27
N GLY A 147 5.37 -8.96 -10.47
CA GLY A 147 5.81 -9.69 -11.65
C GLY A 147 7.25 -9.39 -12.03
N ALA A 148 7.74 -8.15 -11.82
CA ALA A 148 9.18 -7.88 -11.94
C ALA A 148 10.01 -8.70 -10.94
N TRP A 149 9.52 -8.89 -9.71
CA TRP A 149 10.16 -9.80 -8.75
C TRP A 149 10.08 -11.27 -9.19
N VAL A 150 8.94 -11.72 -9.72
CA VAL A 150 8.77 -13.09 -10.26
C VAL A 150 9.75 -13.34 -11.40
N CYS A 151 9.93 -12.40 -12.32
CA CYS A 151 10.91 -12.51 -13.40
C CYS A 151 12.34 -12.74 -12.87
N ARG A 152 12.77 -11.96 -11.85
CA ARG A 152 14.08 -12.13 -11.23
C ARG A 152 14.21 -13.44 -10.47
N GLU A 153 13.14 -13.84 -9.78
CA GLU A 153 13.13 -15.09 -9.02
C GLU A 153 13.17 -16.31 -9.94
N TRP A 154 12.48 -16.25 -11.09
CA TRP A 154 12.58 -17.25 -12.15
C TRP A 154 14.01 -17.35 -12.70
N GLU A 155 14.60 -16.21 -13.06
CA GLU A 155 15.97 -16.13 -13.55
C GLU A 155 16.97 -16.70 -12.54
N ARG A 156 16.74 -16.46 -11.24
CA ARG A 156 17.56 -17.01 -10.15
C ARG A 156 17.46 -18.53 -10.05
N GLN A 157 16.27 -19.10 -10.22
CA GLN A 157 16.01 -20.54 -10.06
C GLN A 157 16.41 -21.34 -11.30
N ASN A 158 16.35 -20.75 -12.48
CA ASN A 158 16.60 -21.40 -13.77
C ASN A 158 17.99 -21.07 -14.34
N GLY A 159 19.02 -21.01 -13.49
CA GLY A 159 20.42 -20.88 -13.95
C GLY A 159 20.74 -19.58 -14.70
N GLY A 160 20.00 -18.50 -14.45
CA GLY A 160 20.21 -17.20 -15.09
C GLY A 160 19.40 -16.99 -16.37
N GLU A 161 18.52 -17.91 -16.73
CA GLU A 161 17.65 -17.82 -17.89
C GLU A 161 16.39 -16.99 -17.60
N ALA A 162 16.21 -15.90 -18.33
CA ALA A 162 15.07 -15.01 -18.12
C ALA A 162 13.79 -15.55 -18.79
N ALA A 163 12.68 -15.51 -18.05
CA ALA A 163 11.35 -15.79 -18.59
C ALA A 163 10.95 -14.79 -19.70
N ILE A 164 10.01 -15.16 -20.56
CA ILE A 164 9.42 -14.26 -21.56
C ILE A 164 8.46 -13.29 -20.88
N SER A 165 7.51 -13.85 -20.12
CA SER A 165 6.45 -13.07 -19.49
C SER A 165 5.91 -13.72 -18.22
N VAL A 166 5.30 -12.89 -17.38
CA VAL A 166 4.53 -13.30 -16.20
C VAL A 166 3.09 -12.82 -16.39
N SER A 167 2.12 -13.74 -16.38
CA SER A 167 0.70 -13.45 -16.54
C SER A 167 -0.06 -13.71 -15.25
N PHE A 168 -0.96 -12.81 -14.90
CA PHE A 168 -1.83 -12.94 -13.74
C PHE A 168 -3.21 -13.39 -14.17
N VAL A 169 -3.74 -14.43 -13.54
CA VAL A 169 -5.10 -14.91 -13.77
C VAL A 169 -5.88 -14.83 -12.47
N ARG A 170 -6.91 -14.00 -12.45
CA ARG A 170 -7.83 -13.92 -11.32
C ARG A 170 -8.84 -15.04 -11.42
N ARG A 171 -8.90 -15.89 -10.41
CA ARG A 171 -9.94 -16.89 -10.22
C ARG A 171 -10.82 -16.47 -9.06
N TRP A 172 -12.13 -16.49 -9.23
CA TRP A 172 -13.03 -16.20 -8.11
C TRP A 172 -14.28 -17.07 -8.10
N THR A 173 -14.76 -17.35 -6.89
CA THR A 173 -16.01 -18.05 -6.62
C THR A 173 -16.96 -17.10 -5.88
N THR A 174 -18.26 -17.27 -6.12
CA THR A 174 -19.29 -16.53 -5.39
C THR A 174 -19.66 -17.31 -4.15
N VAL A 175 -19.62 -16.65 -3.00
CA VAL A 175 -20.11 -17.18 -1.73
C VAL A 175 -21.64 -17.14 -1.76
N PRO A 176 -22.33 -18.28 -1.62
CA PRO A 176 -23.78 -18.33 -1.62
C PRO A 176 -24.37 -17.63 -0.39
N GLU A 177 -25.67 -17.35 -0.43
CA GLU A 177 -26.34 -16.69 0.70
C GLU A 177 -26.43 -17.62 1.92
N PRO A 178 -26.41 -17.08 3.15
CA PRO A 178 -26.46 -17.90 4.36
C PRO A 178 -27.63 -18.89 4.40
N ALA A 179 -28.80 -18.50 3.88
CA ALA A 179 -29.97 -19.37 3.79
C ALA A 179 -29.73 -20.59 2.89
N GLU A 180 -29.02 -20.42 1.77
CA GLU A 180 -28.68 -21.51 0.86
C GLU A 180 -27.64 -22.45 1.47
N VAL A 181 -26.66 -21.91 2.19
CA VAL A 181 -25.62 -22.69 2.88
C VAL A 181 -26.25 -23.57 3.96
N LEU A 182 -27.14 -22.99 4.78
CA LEU A 182 -27.85 -23.71 5.83
C LEU A 182 -28.76 -24.81 5.24
N ALA A 183 -29.47 -24.52 4.16
CA ALA A 183 -30.32 -25.51 3.49
C ALA A 183 -29.53 -26.68 2.89
N LYS A 184 -28.30 -26.43 2.41
CA LYS A 184 -27.42 -27.45 1.80
C LYS A 184 -26.53 -28.18 2.83
N GLY A 185 -26.59 -27.80 4.11
CA GLY A 185 -25.79 -28.43 5.17
C GLY A 185 -24.30 -28.05 5.15
N GLY A 186 -23.93 -26.97 4.45
CA GLY A 186 -22.55 -26.51 4.35
C GLY A 186 -22.20 -25.91 2.98
N TRP A 187 -20.99 -25.40 2.86
CA TRP A 187 -20.44 -24.86 1.62
C TRP A 187 -18.97 -25.25 1.47
N ASN A 188 -18.63 -25.89 0.35
CA ASN A 188 -17.25 -26.15 -0.05
C ASN A 188 -16.83 -25.13 -1.11
N GLN A 189 -15.83 -24.31 -0.78
CA GLN A 189 -15.32 -23.26 -1.67
C GLN A 189 -14.56 -23.80 -2.90
N TRP A 190 -14.02 -25.01 -2.80
CA TRP A 190 -13.19 -25.63 -3.85
C TRP A 190 -14.02 -26.31 -4.94
N GLU A 191 -15.21 -26.80 -4.57
CA GLU A 191 -16.19 -27.38 -5.51
C GLU A 191 -17.09 -26.31 -6.16
N ALA A 192 -17.03 -25.07 -5.67
CA ALA A 192 -17.84 -23.98 -6.18
C ALA A 192 -17.44 -23.62 -7.61
N PRO A 193 -18.40 -23.29 -8.50
CA PRO A 193 -18.10 -22.87 -9.86
C PRO A 193 -17.25 -21.60 -9.83
N ALA A 194 -16.03 -21.71 -10.38
CA ALA A 194 -15.08 -20.62 -10.44
C ALA A 194 -15.16 -19.91 -11.78
N LYS A 195 -15.06 -18.58 -11.75
CA LYS A 195 -14.85 -17.74 -12.93
C LYS A 195 -13.38 -17.35 -12.99
N GLN A 196 -12.85 -17.22 -14.20
CA GLN A 196 -11.48 -16.80 -14.43
C GLN A 196 -11.44 -15.55 -15.32
N LEU A 197 -10.48 -14.67 -15.06
CA LEU A 197 -10.22 -13.47 -15.83
C LEU A 197 -8.72 -13.23 -15.89
N GLU A 198 -8.19 -13.16 -17.10
CA GLU A 198 -6.83 -12.71 -17.34
C GLU A 198 -6.69 -11.24 -16.93
N GLN A 199 -5.62 -10.94 -16.19
CA GLN A 199 -5.30 -9.60 -15.73
C GLN A 199 -4.09 -9.07 -16.52
N GLU A 200 -3.13 -8.44 -15.84
CA GLU A 200 -1.94 -7.92 -16.50
C GLU A 200 -1.03 -9.07 -16.96
N THR A 201 -0.40 -8.90 -18.12
CA THR A 201 0.75 -9.72 -18.54
C THR A 201 1.97 -8.82 -18.64
N ILE A 202 3.04 -9.23 -17.99
CA ILE A 202 4.27 -8.45 -17.87
C ILE A 202 5.36 -9.15 -18.65
N THR A 203 5.93 -8.46 -19.64
CA THR A 203 7.11 -8.96 -20.34
C THR A 203 8.36 -8.73 -19.51
N CYS A 204 9.06 -9.80 -19.14
CA CYS A 204 10.21 -9.73 -18.24
C CYS A 204 11.37 -8.92 -18.84
N LYS A 205 11.53 -8.90 -20.17
CA LYS A 205 12.57 -8.12 -20.86
C LYS A 205 12.37 -6.59 -20.80
N THR A 206 11.13 -6.12 -20.66
CA THR A 206 10.81 -4.68 -20.76
C THR A 206 10.47 -4.05 -19.41
N VAL A 207 10.06 -4.86 -18.44
CA VAL A 207 9.71 -4.35 -17.11
C VAL A 207 10.96 -3.84 -16.39
N SER A 208 10.83 -2.69 -15.74
CA SER A 208 11.86 -2.11 -14.89
C SER A 208 12.12 -3.03 -13.71
N GLN A 209 13.40 -3.30 -13.44
CA GLN A 209 13.89 -4.26 -12.45
C GLN A 209 13.42 -5.69 -12.75
N GLY A 210 13.01 -6.03 -13.97
CA GLY A 210 12.60 -7.40 -14.29
C GLY A 210 13.74 -8.41 -14.30
N GLN A 211 14.96 -7.92 -14.51
CA GLN A 211 16.16 -8.73 -14.70
C GLN A 211 17.05 -8.69 -13.46
N LEU A 212 17.86 -9.72 -13.24
CA LEU A 212 18.85 -9.70 -12.15
C LEU A 212 20.03 -8.77 -12.49
N PRO A 213 20.39 -7.81 -11.62
CA PRO A 213 21.59 -7.00 -11.78
C PRO A 213 22.87 -7.84 -11.55
N ASN A 214 24.02 -7.39 -12.05
CA ASN A 214 25.26 -8.17 -11.97
C ASN A 214 25.69 -8.44 -10.52
N GLU A 215 25.48 -7.50 -9.60
CA GLU A 215 25.77 -7.71 -8.17
C GLU A 215 25.07 -8.96 -7.61
N LEU A 216 23.81 -9.20 -8.01
CA LEU A 216 23.06 -10.37 -7.58
C LEU A 216 23.45 -11.61 -8.40
N ARG A 217 23.73 -11.45 -9.69
CA ARG A 217 24.19 -12.57 -10.54
C ARG A 217 25.52 -13.14 -10.04
N GLU A 218 26.49 -12.30 -9.68
CA GLU A 218 27.74 -12.74 -9.04
C GLU A 218 27.49 -13.47 -7.73
N ARG A 219 26.62 -12.93 -6.86
CA ARG A 219 26.26 -13.56 -5.58
C ARG A 219 25.66 -14.94 -5.76
N TYR A 220 24.91 -15.15 -6.83
CA TYR A 220 24.27 -16.42 -7.14
C TYR A 220 25.13 -17.33 -8.03
N GLY A 221 26.35 -16.92 -8.41
CA GLY A 221 27.23 -17.69 -9.30
C GLY A 221 26.71 -17.79 -10.73
N LEU A 222 25.95 -16.80 -11.19
CA LEU A 222 25.40 -16.70 -12.54
C LEU A 222 26.31 -15.88 -13.45
N ASP A 223 26.27 -16.17 -14.75
CA ASP A 223 27.06 -15.45 -15.75
C ASP A 223 26.73 -13.96 -15.78
N LEU A 224 27.72 -13.09 -15.89
CA LEU A 224 27.48 -11.65 -15.96
C LEU A 224 26.79 -11.24 -17.26
N ILE A 225 25.90 -10.25 -17.19
CA ILE A 225 25.24 -9.65 -18.35
C ILE A 225 25.78 -8.25 -18.63
N ASP A 226 25.61 -7.78 -19.87
CA ASP A 226 25.81 -6.38 -20.22
C ASP A 226 24.69 -5.54 -19.56
N GLU A 227 25.01 -4.83 -18.48
CA GLU A 227 24.00 -4.09 -17.69
C GLU A 227 23.25 -3.03 -18.50
N GLU A 228 23.90 -2.38 -19.47
CA GLU A 228 23.26 -1.30 -20.24
C GLU A 228 22.10 -1.84 -21.11
N LYS A 229 22.21 -3.09 -21.56
CA LYS A 229 21.22 -3.73 -22.45
C LYS A 229 20.34 -4.74 -21.72
N GLY A 230 20.91 -5.40 -20.72
CA GLY A 230 20.33 -6.52 -19.99
C GLY A 230 19.53 -6.09 -18.76
N PHE A 231 19.90 -4.99 -18.09
CA PHE A 231 19.24 -4.56 -16.87
C PHE A 231 18.50 -3.23 -17.04
N ARG A 232 17.19 -3.22 -16.73
CA ARG A 232 16.36 -2.01 -16.79
C ARG A 232 16.17 -1.39 -15.42
N ALA A 233 17.01 -0.41 -15.05
CA ALA A 233 16.87 0.31 -13.79
C ALA A 233 15.53 1.09 -13.68
N ILE A 234 15.13 1.37 -12.44
CA ILE A 234 14.00 2.29 -12.19
C ILE A 234 14.47 3.69 -12.54
N ARG A 235 13.68 4.41 -13.33
CA ARG A 235 13.94 5.82 -13.58
C ARG A 235 13.59 6.63 -12.34
N GLU A 236 14.60 6.98 -11.56
CA GLU A 236 14.44 7.87 -10.41
C GLU A 236 14.07 9.28 -10.89
N LYS A 237 12.98 9.83 -10.34
CA LYS A 237 12.62 11.24 -10.50
C LYS A 237 12.88 11.95 -9.19
N THR A 238 14.04 12.57 -9.08
CA THR A 238 14.35 13.45 -7.96
C THR A 238 13.69 14.82 -8.15
N TRP A 239 13.45 15.56 -7.07
CA TRP A 239 12.95 16.96 -7.14
C TRP A 239 13.82 17.82 -8.06
N TRP A 240 15.14 17.61 -8.03
CA TRP A 240 16.08 18.29 -8.92
C TRP A 240 15.83 17.95 -10.40
N SER A 241 15.65 16.67 -10.75
CA SER A 241 15.37 16.24 -12.12
C SER A 241 14.06 16.82 -12.67
N VAL A 242 13.05 17.00 -11.82
CA VAL A 242 11.78 17.63 -12.19
C VAL A 242 12.00 19.12 -12.48
N ARG A 243 12.67 19.82 -11.56
CA ARG A 243 12.97 21.25 -11.70
C ARG A 243 13.84 21.56 -12.93
N GLU A 244 14.82 20.71 -13.22
CA GLU A 244 15.68 20.86 -14.39
C GLU A 244 14.91 20.58 -15.69
N ALA A 245 14.03 19.59 -15.71
CA ALA A 245 13.15 19.33 -16.85
C ALA A 245 12.19 20.50 -17.11
N GLU A 246 11.65 21.12 -16.06
CA GLU A 246 10.83 22.33 -16.18
C GLU A 246 11.64 23.51 -16.75
N ARG A 247 12.88 23.71 -16.30
CA ARG A 247 13.78 24.73 -16.85
C ARG A 247 14.04 24.52 -18.34
N VAL A 248 14.43 23.30 -18.74
CA VAL A 248 14.66 22.95 -20.14
C VAL A 248 13.41 23.13 -20.99
N LYS A 249 12.23 22.79 -20.45
CA LYS A 249 10.95 22.98 -21.14
C LYS A 249 10.65 24.47 -21.34
N ALA A 250 10.87 25.29 -20.32
CA ALA A 250 10.70 26.75 -20.40
C ALA A 250 11.67 27.38 -21.41
N GLU A 251 12.94 26.98 -21.41
CA GLU A 251 13.94 27.44 -22.38
C GLU A 251 13.56 27.06 -23.82
N LYS A 252 13.07 25.83 -24.04
CA LYS A 252 12.60 25.38 -25.37
C LYS A 252 11.37 26.18 -25.82
N ALA A 253 10.43 26.45 -24.91
CA ALA A 253 9.26 27.27 -25.20
C ALA A 253 9.67 28.71 -25.60
N ALA A 254 10.55 29.34 -24.82
CA ALA A 254 11.07 30.67 -25.11
C ALA A 254 11.80 30.74 -26.46
N LYS A 255 12.63 29.74 -26.78
CA LYS A 255 13.30 29.64 -28.10
C LYS A 255 12.29 29.46 -29.24
N ALA A 256 11.25 28.66 -29.05
CA ALA A 256 10.21 28.46 -30.06
C ALA A 256 9.39 29.74 -30.30
N GLU A 257 9.08 30.50 -29.25
CA GLU A 257 8.41 31.81 -29.38
C GLU A 257 9.29 32.84 -30.07
N ALA A 258 10.57 32.93 -29.71
CA ALA A 258 11.52 33.83 -30.38
C ALA A 258 11.69 33.48 -31.88
N ALA A 259 11.70 32.19 -32.23
CA ALA A 259 11.75 31.74 -33.63
C ALA A 259 10.46 32.08 -34.40
N LYS A 260 9.29 31.95 -33.76
CA LYS A 260 8.00 32.38 -34.35
C LYS A 260 7.96 33.89 -34.57
N ALA A 261 8.41 34.69 -33.60
CA ALA A 261 8.48 36.15 -33.72
C ALA A 261 9.43 36.59 -34.85
N LYS A 262 10.59 35.94 -35.01
CA LYS A 262 11.51 36.20 -36.13
C LYS A 262 10.88 35.87 -37.49
N ARG A 263 10.14 34.76 -37.59
CA ARG A 263 9.42 34.40 -38.83
C ARG A 263 8.28 35.35 -39.15
N ALA A 264 7.56 35.84 -38.15
CA ALA A 264 6.50 36.84 -38.34
C ALA A 264 7.05 38.23 -38.75
N GLY A 265 8.26 38.58 -38.30
CA GLY A 265 8.96 39.80 -38.72
C GLY A 265 9.58 39.74 -40.12
N GLN A 266 9.76 38.54 -40.69
CA GLN A 266 10.17 38.32 -42.08
C GLN A 266 8.94 38.05 -42.97
N SER A 267 8.04 39.02 -43.08
CA SER A 267 6.99 38.96 -44.11
C SER A 267 7.60 39.30 -45.48
N PRO A 268 7.27 38.57 -46.56
CA PRO A 268 7.91 38.71 -47.86
C PRO A 268 7.36 39.93 -48.59
N GLY A 269 8.07 41.06 -48.49
CA GLY A 269 7.86 42.21 -49.34
C GLY A 269 9.02 42.34 -50.32
N GLN A 270 8.81 41.86 -51.56
CA GLN A 270 9.26 42.47 -52.83
C GLN A 270 8.96 41.51 -53.99
N LEU A 271 7.82 41.77 -54.66
CA LEU A 271 7.57 41.49 -56.07
C LEU A 271 8.11 42.67 -56.88
#